data_AF-A0A1I2GBX4-F1
#
_entry.id   AF-A0A1I2GBX4-F1
#
_cell.length_a   1.000
_cell.length_b   1.000
_cell.length_c   1.000
_cell.angle_alpha   90.00
_cell.angle_beta   90.00
_cell.angle_gamma   90.00
#
_symmetry.space_group_name_H-M   'P 1'
#
loop_
_entity.id
_entity.type
_entity.pdbx_description
1 polymer ?
#
loop_
_entity_poly.entity_id
_entity_poly.type
_entity_poly.pdbx_seq_one_letter_code
_entity_poly.pdbx_strand_id
1 'polypeptide(L)'
;MNEFEWHRQMRALREPVSPRRDLWVDIEAKLDAAAPAAAVTPRARRSHAWMLAASFAGLSLLAVAINHRLRVEAPATLEVQVPANWKPSDPRLAGAAVELDAARMELQQAIQQAPHSPALQRLLDRTAKRQSQLRQMEQQAG
;
A
#
# COMPACT_ATOMS: atom_id res chain seq x y z
N MET A 1 -1.77 -11.81 -31.00
CA MET A 1 -1.52 -10.37 -30.78
C MET A 1 -0.01 -10.18 -30.75
N ASN A 2 0.56 -9.32 -31.60
CA ASN A 2 2.01 -9.17 -31.77
C ASN A 2 2.59 -8.24 -30.67
N GLU A 3 3.73 -8.58 -30.08
CA GLU A 3 4.40 -7.81 -29.02
C GLU A 3 4.71 -6.37 -29.46
N PHE A 4 5.00 -6.16 -30.74
CA PHE A 4 5.26 -4.83 -31.30
C PHE A 4 4.03 -3.91 -31.23
N GLU A 5 2.83 -4.46 -31.38
CA GLU A 5 1.57 -3.69 -31.27
C GLU A 5 1.34 -3.23 -29.82
N TRP A 6 1.67 -4.09 -28.85
CA TRP A 6 1.59 -3.77 -27.43
C TRP A 6 2.53 -2.63 -27.04
N HIS A 7 3.79 -2.70 -27.48
CA HIS A 7 4.79 -1.66 -27.23
C HIS A 7 4.45 -0.33 -27.93
N ARG A 8 3.71 -0.38 -29.04
CA ARG A 8 3.20 0.82 -29.71
C ARG A 8 2.05 1.45 -28.93
N GLN A 9 1.08 0.65 -28.48
CA GLN A 9 -0.04 1.14 -27.65
C GLN A 9 0.45 1.74 -26.33
N MET A 10 1.37 1.06 -25.64
CA MET A 10 1.97 1.56 -24.40
C MET A 10 2.67 2.91 -24.56
N ARG A 11 3.27 3.16 -25.73
CA ARG A 11 3.88 4.47 -26.05
C ARG A 11 2.83 5.54 -26.34
N ALA A 12 1.73 5.21 -27.02
CA ALA A 12 0.63 6.14 -27.27
C ALA A 12 -0.08 6.59 -25.98
N LEU A 13 -0.18 5.71 -24.97
CA LEU A 13 -0.74 6.07 -23.66
C LEU A 13 0.14 7.03 -22.86
N ARG A 14 1.42 7.23 -23.24
CA ARG A 14 2.37 8.10 -22.53
C ARG A 14 2.32 9.55 -23.00
N GLU A 15 1.46 9.88 -23.97
CA GLU A 15 1.29 11.25 -24.41
C GLU A 15 0.63 12.11 -23.33
N PRO A 16 1.09 13.36 -23.14
CA PRO A 16 0.47 14.28 -22.20
C PRO A 16 -0.94 14.65 -22.69
N VAL A 17 -1.96 14.06 -22.08
CA VAL A 17 -3.36 14.40 -22.34
C VAL A 17 -3.74 15.59 -21.45
N SER A 18 -4.04 16.73 -22.05
CA SER A 18 -4.63 17.86 -21.33
C SER A 18 -6.13 17.57 -21.07
N PRO A 19 -6.61 17.68 -19.82
CA PRO A 19 -8.02 17.47 -19.52
C PRO A 19 -8.89 18.51 -20.26
N ARG A 20 -10.04 18.08 -20.79
CA ARG A 20 -10.95 18.92 -21.59
C ARG A 20 -11.57 20.07 -20.79
N ARG A 21 -11.64 19.94 -19.46
CA ARG A 21 -12.17 20.94 -18.54
C ARG A 21 -11.30 20.96 -17.30
N ASP A 22 -10.93 22.16 -16.87
CA ASP A 22 -10.30 22.38 -15.58
C ASP A 22 -11.36 22.26 -14.49
N LEU A 23 -11.17 21.32 -13.57
CA LEU A 23 -12.07 21.09 -12.43
C LEU A 23 -11.62 21.87 -11.19
N TRP A 24 -10.44 22.49 -11.22
CA TRP A 24 -9.87 23.17 -10.06
C TRP A 24 -10.74 24.34 -9.60
N VAL A 25 -11.24 25.12 -10.56
CA VAL A 25 -12.14 26.25 -10.31
C VAL A 25 -13.45 25.81 -9.63
N ASP A 26 -14.02 24.67 -10.04
CA ASP A 26 -15.24 24.15 -9.42
C ASP A 26 -14.99 23.62 -8.01
N ILE A 27 -13.81 23.04 -7.77
CA ILE A 27 -13.38 22.53 -6.47
C ILE A 27 -13.19 23.70 -5.49
N GLU A 28 -12.52 24.76 -5.93
CA GLU A 28 -12.28 25.98 -5.15
C GLU A 28 -13.60 26.64 -4.75
N ALA A 29 -14.53 26.78 -5.70
CA ALA A 29 -15.87 27.32 -5.41
C ALA A 29 -16.65 26.47 -4.38
N LYS A 30 -16.50 25.14 -4.41
CA LYS A 30 -17.14 24.25 -3.42
C LYS A 30 -16.48 24.30 -2.04
N LEU A 31 -15.16 24.51 -1.98
CA LEU A 31 -14.42 24.70 -0.73
C LEU A 31 -14.84 26.01 -0.06
N ASP A 32 -14.94 27.09 -0.83
CA ASP A 32 -15.37 28.40 -0.34
C ASP A 32 -16.83 28.39 0.12
N ALA A 33 -17.71 27.69 -0.61
CA ALA A 33 -19.11 27.52 -0.20
C ALA A 33 -19.27 26.66 1.07
N ALA A 34 -18.33 25.76 1.34
CA ALA A 34 -18.32 24.94 2.55
C ALA A 34 -17.72 25.66 3.77
N ALA A 35 -17.12 26.84 3.59
CA ALA A 35 -16.61 27.65 4.69
C ALA A 35 -17.78 28.37 5.39
N PRO A 36 -18.14 28.02 6.65
CA PRO A 36 -19.18 28.73 7.35
C PRO A 36 -18.71 30.17 7.65
N ALA A 37 -19.47 31.16 7.17
CA ALA A 37 -19.32 32.55 7.59
C ALA A 37 -19.61 32.63 9.10
N ALA A 38 -18.56 32.57 9.90
CA ALA A 38 -18.64 32.53 11.35
C ALA A 38 -19.07 33.90 11.89
N ALA A 39 -20.37 34.08 12.11
CA ALA A 39 -20.90 35.12 12.98
C ALA A 39 -20.43 34.84 14.43
N VAL A 40 -19.61 35.74 14.96
CA VAL A 40 -18.97 35.61 16.27
C VAL A 40 -19.98 35.90 17.38
N THR A 41 -20.36 34.89 18.16
CA THR A 41 -21.00 35.08 19.48
C THR A 41 -19.99 34.75 20.60
N PRO A 42 -19.77 35.64 21.58
CA PRO A 42 -18.74 35.44 22.60
C PRO A 42 -19.31 34.65 23.78
N ARG A 43 -19.48 33.33 23.63
CA ARG A 43 -19.79 32.45 24.79
C ARG A 43 -19.30 31.00 24.68
N ALA A 44 -18.33 30.71 23.82
CA ALA A 44 -17.90 29.31 23.54
C ALA A 44 -16.44 28.98 23.93
N ARG A 45 -15.71 29.83 24.67
CA ARG A 45 -14.28 29.57 24.95
C ARG A 45 -14.02 28.39 25.90
N ARG A 46 -14.92 28.11 26.85
CA ARG A 46 -14.73 26.98 27.80
C ARG A 46 -15.10 25.62 27.21
N SER A 47 -16.13 25.55 26.36
CA SER A 47 -16.51 24.30 25.68
C SER A 47 -15.49 23.89 24.61
N HIS A 48 -14.88 24.86 23.91
CA HIS A 48 -13.82 24.58 22.93
C HIS A 48 -12.56 23.97 23.55
N ALA A 49 -12.16 24.40 24.75
CA ALA A 49 -11.00 23.83 25.43
C ALA A 49 -11.19 22.33 25.76
N TRP A 50 -12.42 21.94 26.13
CA TRP A 50 -12.76 20.54 26.37
C TRP A 50 -12.87 19.72 25.08
N MET A 51 -13.39 20.30 23.99
CA MET A 51 -13.42 19.62 22.69
C MET A 51 -12.02 19.44 22.09
N LEU A 52 -11.10 20.39 22.29
CA LEU A 52 -9.70 20.26 21.88
C LEU A 52 -8.98 19.17 22.70
N ALA A 53 -9.18 19.13 24.02
CA ALA A 53 -8.62 18.08 24.87
C ALA A 53 -9.16 16.69 24.50
N ALA A 54 -10.47 16.57 24.23
CA ALA A 54 -11.08 15.32 23.79
C ALA A 54 -10.58 14.89 22.39
N SER A 55 -10.38 15.83 21.47
CA SER A 55 -9.83 15.53 20.14
C SER A 55 -8.37 15.05 20.23
N PHE A 56 -7.56 15.67 21.09
CA PHE A 56 -6.17 15.29 21.28
C PHE A 56 -6.04 13.91 21.96
N ALA A 57 -6.89 13.62 22.95
CA ALA A 57 -6.96 12.30 23.57
C ALA A 57 -7.43 11.24 22.58
N GLY A 58 -8.45 11.55 21.75
CA GLY A 58 -8.96 10.67 20.70
C GLY A 58 -7.93 10.37 19.62
N LEU A 59 -7.22 11.39 19.11
CA LEU A 59 -6.14 11.24 18.14
C LEU A 59 -4.94 10.48 18.72
N SER A 60 -4.62 10.68 19.99
CA SER A 60 -3.53 9.95 20.66
C SER A 60 -3.89 8.49 20.87
N LEU A 61 -5.12 8.19 21.31
CA LEU A 61 -5.63 6.83 21.42
C LEU A 61 -5.73 6.15 20.05
N LEU A 62 -6.16 6.88 19.03
CA LEU A 62 -6.22 6.37 17.65
C LEU A 62 -4.82 6.11 17.10
N ALA A 63 -3.87 7.03 17.29
CA ALA A 63 -2.48 6.84 16.88
C ALA A 63 -1.81 5.70 17.63
N VAL A 64 -2.07 5.54 18.93
CA VAL A 64 -1.59 4.41 19.73
C VAL A 64 -2.26 3.11 19.31
N ALA A 65 -3.56 3.09 19.03
CA ALA A 65 -4.28 1.91 18.56
C ALA A 65 -3.85 1.51 17.14
N ILE A 66 -3.62 2.46 16.25
CA ILE A 66 -3.08 2.23 14.90
C ILE A 66 -1.64 1.75 14.99
N ASN A 67 -0.78 2.38 15.81
CA ASN A 67 0.59 1.93 16.04
C ASN A 67 0.64 0.55 16.72
N HIS A 68 -0.31 0.25 17.62
CA HIS A 68 -0.44 -1.06 18.24
C HIS A 68 -0.94 -2.09 17.23
N ARG A 69 -1.90 -1.76 16.36
CA ARG A 69 -2.33 -2.60 15.23
C ARG A 69 -1.17 -2.86 14.28
N LEU A 70 -0.44 -1.82 13.87
CA LEU A 70 0.77 -1.88 13.05
C LEU A 70 1.97 -2.54 13.73
N ARG A 71 1.98 -2.70 15.06
CA ARG A 71 3.03 -3.42 15.83
C ARG A 71 2.63 -4.86 16.14
N VAL A 72 1.33 -5.13 16.25
CA VAL A 72 0.77 -6.48 16.28
C VAL A 72 0.77 -7.08 14.86
N GLU A 73 0.64 -6.25 13.83
CA GLU A 73 0.85 -6.56 12.41
C GLU A 73 2.25 -6.20 11.93
N ALA A 74 3.08 -5.55 12.75
CA ALA A 74 4.52 -5.67 12.55
C ALA A 74 4.73 -7.14 12.79
N PRO A 75 5.09 -7.89 11.75
CA PRO A 75 5.34 -9.28 11.97
C PRO A 75 6.45 -9.25 13.01
N ALA A 76 6.22 -9.93 14.14
CA ALA A 76 7.32 -10.65 14.74
C ALA A 76 8.16 -11.13 13.58
N THR A 77 9.47 -10.97 13.66
CA THR A 77 10.41 -11.74 12.86
C THR A 77 10.24 -13.22 13.19
N LEU A 78 9.02 -13.77 13.08
CA LEU A 78 8.75 -14.95 12.31
C LEU A 78 9.47 -14.72 10.99
N GLU A 79 10.75 -15.08 11.01
CA GLU A 79 11.22 -16.01 10.01
C GLU A 79 10.13 -17.07 9.85
N VAL A 80 9.13 -16.77 9.03
CA VAL A 80 8.39 -17.80 8.37
C VAL A 80 9.48 -18.50 7.60
N GLN A 81 9.94 -19.62 8.17
CA GLN A 81 10.71 -20.63 7.46
C GLN A 81 9.75 -21.12 6.37
N VAL A 82 9.67 -20.32 5.31
CA VAL A 82 9.00 -20.67 4.08
C VAL A 82 9.85 -21.82 3.56
N PRO A 83 9.31 -23.03 3.44
CA PRO A 83 10.05 -24.11 2.82
C PRO A 83 10.45 -23.62 1.43
N ALA A 84 11.76 -23.61 1.17
CA ALA A 84 12.40 -23.08 -0.05
C ALA A 84 12.07 -23.89 -1.31
N ASN A 85 11.02 -24.70 -1.27
CA ASN A 85 10.64 -25.64 -2.31
C ASN A 85 9.14 -25.92 -2.19
N TRP A 86 8.32 -24.88 -2.30
CA TRP A 86 6.89 -25.10 -2.53
C TRP A 86 6.67 -25.28 -4.02
N LYS A 87 6.12 -26.43 -4.40
CA LYS A 87 5.85 -26.81 -5.79
C LYS A 87 4.34 -26.97 -5.96
N PRO A 88 3.66 -26.05 -6.66
CA PRO A 88 2.21 -26.11 -6.81
C PRO A 88 1.78 -27.30 -7.66
N SER A 89 0.59 -27.80 -7.33
CA SER A 89 -0.10 -28.92 -7.97
C SER A 89 -0.67 -28.52 -9.33
N ASP A 90 -1.09 -27.25 -9.47
CA ASP A 90 -1.58 -26.68 -10.72
C ASP A 90 -0.38 -26.30 -11.63
N PRO A 91 -0.25 -26.91 -12.82
CA PRO A 91 0.83 -26.60 -13.77
C PRO A 91 0.81 -25.13 -14.24
N ARG A 92 -0.33 -24.44 -14.18
CA ARG A 92 -0.43 -23.02 -14.56
C ARG A 92 0.30 -22.11 -13.58
N LEU A 93 0.43 -22.53 -12.32
CA LEU A 93 1.08 -21.77 -11.26
C LEU A 93 2.56 -22.14 -11.11
N ALA A 94 3.01 -23.25 -11.71
CA ALA A 94 4.36 -23.78 -11.58
C ALA A 94 5.45 -22.79 -12.04
N GLY A 95 5.26 -22.13 -13.19
CA GLY A 95 6.23 -21.15 -13.70
C GLY A 95 6.41 -19.96 -12.76
N ALA A 96 5.28 -19.37 -12.31
CA ALA A 96 5.30 -18.24 -11.39
C ALA A 96 5.90 -18.61 -10.02
N ALA A 97 5.69 -19.84 -9.55
CA ALA A 97 6.28 -20.33 -8.31
C ALA A 97 7.82 -20.41 -8.41
N VAL A 98 8.35 -20.92 -9.52
CA VAL A 98 9.80 -21.00 -9.76
C VAL A 98 10.43 -19.61 -9.85
N GLU A 99 9.83 -18.68 -10.59
CA GLU A 99 10.35 -17.32 -10.74
C GLU A 99 10.37 -16.54 -9.42
N LEU A 100 9.30 -16.67 -8.61
CA LEU A 100 9.24 -15.98 -7.31
C LEU A 100 10.22 -16.55 -6.30
N ASP A 101 10.52 -17.85 -6.39
CA ASP A 101 11.53 -18.48 -5.54
C ASP A 101 12.94 -18.01 -5.92
N ALA A 102 13.25 -17.95 -7.22
CA ALA A 102 14.50 -17.36 -7.72
C ALA A 102 14.65 -15.89 -7.29
N ALA A 103 13.62 -15.08 -7.49
CA ALA A 103 13.61 -13.67 -7.08
C ALA A 103 13.81 -13.50 -5.57
N ARG A 104 13.23 -14.40 -4.75
CA ARG A 104 13.42 -14.39 -3.30
C ARG A 104 14.89 -14.69 -2.94
N MET A 105 15.51 -15.68 -3.57
CA MET A 105 16.91 -16.02 -3.33
C MET A 105 17.84 -14.85 -3.68
N GLU A 106 17.62 -14.21 -4.84
CA GLU A 106 18.39 -13.03 -5.26
C GLU A 106 18.20 -11.84 -4.32
N LEU A 107 16.97 -11.59 -3.85
CA LEU A 107 16.70 -10.52 -2.88
C LEU A 107 17.36 -10.78 -1.53
N GLN A 108 17.36 -12.03 -1.06
CA GLN A 108 18.07 -12.41 0.16
C GLN A 108 19.58 -12.19 0.02
N GLN A 109 20.17 -12.54 -1.12
CA GLN A 109 21.57 -12.26 -1.42
C GLN A 109 21.86 -10.75 -1.49
N ALA A 110 20.99 -9.97 -2.16
CA ALA A 110 21.13 -8.51 -2.22
C ALA A 110 21.03 -7.86 -0.84
N ILE A 111 20.17 -8.38 0.05
CA ILE A 111 20.05 -7.91 1.45
C ILE A 111 21.32 -8.22 2.24
N GLN A 112 21.98 -9.36 2.01
CA GLN A 112 23.27 -9.65 2.66
C GLN A 112 24.34 -8.61 2.28
N GLN A 113 24.31 -8.13 1.03
CA GLN A 113 25.23 -7.09 0.55
C GLN A 113 24.85 -5.68 1.03
N ALA A 114 23.55 -5.40 1.20
CA ALA A 114 23.03 -4.10 1.60
C ALA A 114 21.94 -4.24 2.69
N PRO A 115 22.32 -4.59 3.94
CA PRO A 115 21.37 -4.94 5.00
C PRO A 115 20.48 -3.78 5.44
N HIS A 116 20.96 -2.55 5.27
CA HIS A 116 20.26 -1.34 5.66
C HIS A 116 19.40 -0.73 4.53
N SER A 117 19.18 -1.44 3.42
CA SER A 117 18.33 -0.93 2.33
C SER A 117 16.84 -1.17 2.64
N PRO A 118 16.06 -0.13 2.99
CA PRO A 118 14.63 -0.28 3.25
C PRO A 118 13.84 -0.64 1.99
N ALA A 119 14.40 -0.38 0.80
CA ALA A 119 13.77 -0.73 -0.47
C ALA A 119 13.81 -2.24 -0.72
N LEU A 120 14.96 -2.89 -0.43
CA LEU A 120 15.11 -4.34 -0.57
C LEU A 120 14.21 -5.10 0.41
N GLN A 121 14.13 -4.63 1.66
CA GLN A 121 13.23 -5.21 2.67
C GLN A 121 11.76 -5.13 2.23
N ARG A 122 11.30 -3.95 1.78
CA ARG A 122 9.94 -3.78 1.22
C ARG A 122 9.69 -4.63 -0.01
N LEU A 123 10.71 -4.88 -0.82
CA LEU A 123 10.59 -5.72 -2.02
C LEU A 123 10.50 -7.21 -1.64
N LEU A 124 11.28 -7.65 -0.65
CA LEU A 124 11.19 -9.00 -0.09
C LEU A 124 9.80 -9.28 0.49
N ASP A 125 9.26 -8.35 1.29
CA ASP A 125 7.91 -8.47 1.88
C ASP A 125 6.82 -8.59 0.80
N ARG A 126 6.91 -7.77 -0.26
CA ARG A 126 5.97 -7.85 -1.38
C ARG A 126 6.07 -9.17 -2.13
N THR A 127 7.28 -9.70 -2.29
CA THR A 127 7.53 -11.01 -2.92
C THR A 127 6.92 -12.13 -2.09
N ALA A 128 7.09 -12.10 -0.76
CA ALA A 128 6.46 -13.03 0.16
C ALA A 128 4.92 -12.97 0.09
N LYS A 129 4.33 -11.78 0.03
CA LYS A 129 2.87 -11.62 -0.13
C LYS A 129 2.35 -12.19 -1.45
N ARG A 130 3.11 -12.04 -2.55
CA ARG A 130 2.75 -12.66 -3.84
C ARG A 130 2.80 -14.19 -3.78
N GLN A 131 3.82 -14.73 -3.11
CA GLN A 131 3.94 -16.18 -2.91
C GLN A 131 2.77 -16.73 -2.08
N SER A 132 2.33 -16.02 -1.02
CA SER A 132 1.15 -16.44 -0.25
C SER A 132 -0.14 -16.35 -1.07
N GLN A 133 -0.29 -15.33 -1.92
CA GLN A 133 -1.45 -15.19 -2.80
C GLN A 133 -1.53 -16.34 -3.81
N LEU A 134 -0.41 -16.72 -4.41
CA LEU A 134 -0.36 -17.89 -5.32
C LEU A 134 -0.75 -19.20 -4.63
N ARG A 135 -0.35 -19.40 -3.37
CA ARG A 135 -0.78 -20.55 -2.58
C ARG A 135 -2.28 -20.53 -2.32
N GLN A 136 -2.85 -19.36 -2.04
CA GLN A 136 -4.29 -19.23 -1.85
C GLN A 136 -5.06 -19.54 -3.15
N MET A 137 -4.52 -19.13 -4.30
CA MET A 137 -5.10 -19.47 -5.60
C MET A 137 -5.04 -20.98 -5.86
N GLU A 138 -3.94 -21.66 -5.52
CA GLU A 138 -3.84 -23.12 -5.58
C GLU A 138 -4.92 -23.81 -4.73
N GLN A 139 -5.09 -23.36 -3.48
CA GLN A 139 -6.11 -23.91 -2.56
C GLN A 139 -7.55 -23.71 -3.03
N GLN A 140 -7.80 -22.70 -3.87
CA GLN A 140 -9.12 -22.43 -4.45
C GLN A 140 -9.36 -23.18 -5.77
N ALA A 141 -8.30 -23.64 -6.43
CA ALA A 141 -8.34 -24.30 -7.73
C ALA A 141 -8.28 -25.84 -7.65
N GLY A 142 -7.90 -26.39 -6.49
CA GLY A 142 -7.97 -27.83 -6.18
C GLY A 142 -9.28 -28.24 -5.53
#